data_AF-A0A945KFE9-F1
#
_entry.id   AF-A0A945KFE9-F1
#
_cell.length_a   1.000
_cell.length_b   1.000
_cell.length_c   1.000
_cell.angle_alpha   90.00
_cell.angle_beta   90.00
_cell.angle_gamma   90.00
#
_symmetry.space_group_name_H-M   'P 1'
#
loop_
_entity.id
_entity.type
_entity.pdbx_description
1 polymer ?
#
loop_
_entity_poly.entity_id
_entity_poly.type
_entity_poly.pdbx_seq_one_letter_code
_entity_poly.pdbx_strand_id
1 'polypeptide(L)'
;MRQLLIFVLLSLAACTQTEIQAGPRVYAASFLLSEPGMTIDGDLSDPAWQNAPWSDDYIDIEGSKHPAPRFRTRMKMTWDDAYLYIGAEMEEPDIWATLTERDSVIFYDNDFEVFLDPDGDCENYMELEINAFGTEWDLFLPKSYINGGEPDNSWDIEGLRVGIQIDGSLNDSSDVDKGWAIEIAIPMSAIAPNTDLQVPPSDGDRWRINFSRVEWEVVRDGASSSGYRKIEGREADNWVWSPQHVINMHLPQHWGIIEFIGRRRPETLQLRKADLRPCPLSVAPRDYTGYSSRIRKHMRLFVGNLPWSIDDDELRNIFAEYGDVSDSKIIQDRETGRSRGFGFIELDDEGATKAIEALNGTEFEGRAIKVNEAQAREERPRRW
;
A
#
# COMPACT_ATOMS: atom_id res chain seq x y z
N MET A 1 53.15 -22.87 56.37
CA MET A 1 51.79 -22.86 55.79
C MET A 1 51.53 -21.52 55.11
N ARG A 2 51.62 -21.46 53.79
CA ARG A 2 51.05 -20.38 52.96
C ARG A 2 50.46 -21.06 51.72
N GLN A 3 49.14 -21.11 51.66
CA GLN A 3 48.37 -21.65 50.55
C GLN A 3 48.38 -20.64 49.39
N LEU A 4 48.69 -21.14 48.20
CA LEU A 4 48.62 -20.42 46.94
C LEU A 4 47.20 -20.59 46.40
N LEU A 5 46.38 -19.53 46.40
CA LEU A 5 45.09 -19.54 45.70
C LEU A 5 45.35 -19.36 44.20
N ILE A 6 44.99 -20.38 43.42
CA ILE A 6 44.91 -20.32 41.97
C ILE A 6 43.53 -19.78 41.61
N PHE A 7 43.48 -18.57 41.06
CA PHE A 7 42.27 -18.04 40.41
C PHE A 7 42.15 -18.65 39.02
N VAL A 8 41.15 -19.51 38.83
CA VAL A 8 40.73 -19.99 37.51
C VAL A 8 39.80 -18.93 36.92
N LEU A 9 40.32 -18.14 35.97
CA LEU A 9 39.54 -17.29 35.09
C LEU A 9 38.78 -18.18 34.09
N LEU A 10 37.51 -18.46 34.39
CA LEU A 10 36.56 -18.98 33.39
C LEU A 10 36.20 -17.84 32.43
N SER A 11 36.85 -17.82 31.27
CA SER A 11 36.38 -17.01 30.14
C SER A 11 35.08 -17.61 29.61
N LEU A 12 33.95 -16.99 29.96
CA LEU A 12 32.70 -17.16 29.24
C LEU A 12 32.91 -16.56 27.84
N ALA A 13 33.21 -17.41 26.86
CA ALA A 13 33.05 -17.05 25.47
C ALA A 13 31.55 -16.86 25.23
N ALA A 14 31.10 -15.60 25.27
CA ALA A 14 29.80 -15.22 24.75
C ALA A 14 29.82 -15.52 23.24
N CYS A 15 29.28 -16.67 22.85
CA CYS A 15 28.99 -16.96 21.46
C CYS A 15 27.83 -16.02 21.08
N THR A 16 28.15 -14.88 20.49
CA THR A 16 27.14 -14.05 19.83
C THR A 16 26.62 -14.87 18.66
N GLN A 17 25.45 -15.50 18.84
CA GLN A 17 24.66 -15.92 17.70
C GLN A 17 24.33 -14.65 16.93
N THR A 18 25.05 -14.45 15.82
CA THR A 18 24.64 -13.47 14.83
C THR A 18 23.28 -13.96 14.36
N GLU A 19 22.20 -13.28 14.71
CA GLU A 19 20.89 -13.56 14.11
C GLU A 19 21.09 -13.48 12.61
N ILE A 20 20.97 -14.63 11.93
CA ILE A 20 20.95 -14.65 10.47
C ILE A 20 19.67 -13.91 10.11
N GLN A 21 19.81 -12.70 9.55
CA GLN A 21 18.69 -11.98 8.97
C GLN A 21 18.02 -12.93 7.97
N ALA A 22 16.81 -13.36 8.29
CA ALA A 22 16.06 -14.24 7.41
C ALA A 22 15.90 -13.52 6.06
N GLY A 23 16.17 -14.23 4.97
CA GLY A 23 15.93 -13.68 3.63
C GLY A 23 14.43 -13.43 3.41
N PRO A 24 14.05 -12.84 2.26
CA PRO A 24 12.66 -12.62 1.92
C PRO A 24 11.79 -13.87 2.08
N ARG A 25 10.55 -13.69 2.53
CA ARG A 25 9.57 -14.79 2.58
C ARG A 25 9.26 -15.28 1.17
N VAL A 26 8.96 -16.57 1.02
CA VAL A 26 8.64 -17.19 -0.28
C VAL A 26 7.27 -17.84 -0.22
N TYR A 27 6.45 -17.63 -1.25
CA TYR A 27 5.13 -18.21 -1.40
C TYR A 27 5.05 -18.97 -2.73
N ALA A 28 4.60 -20.23 -2.70
CA ALA A 28 4.41 -21.03 -3.90
C ALA A 28 2.95 -20.93 -4.39
N ALA A 29 2.73 -20.18 -5.46
CA ALA A 29 1.41 -19.99 -6.06
C ALA A 29 1.10 -21.11 -7.06
N SER A 30 0.08 -21.90 -6.73
CA SER A 30 -0.35 -23.01 -7.59
C SER A 30 -1.21 -22.51 -8.74
N PHE A 31 -1.05 -23.13 -9.90
CA PHE A 31 -1.88 -22.86 -11.07
C PHE A 31 -3.31 -23.35 -10.80
N LEU A 32 -4.28 -22.47 -11.02
CA LEU A 32 -5.70 -22.73 -10.91
C LEU A 32 -6.18 -23.44 -12.18
N LEU A 33 -6.61 -24.69 -12.04
CA LEU A 33 -7.25 -25.40 -13.13
C LEU A 33 -8.62 -24.78 -13.39
N SER A 34 -8.91 -24.50 -14.66
CA SER A 34 -9.87 -23.51 -15.13
C SER A 34 -11.36 -23.75 -14.83
N GLU A 35 -11.76 -24.69 -13.96
CA GLU A 35 -13.18 -24.88 -13.60
C GLU A 35 -13.41 -25.48 -12.20
N PRO A 36 -14.36 -24.93 -11.40
CA PRO A 36 -15.03 -23.65 -11.64
C PRO A 36 -14.01 -22.50 -11.59
N GLY A 37 -14.16 -21.52 -12.48
CA GLY A 37 -13.37 -20.29 -12.41
C GLY A 37 -13.54 -19.56 -11.07
N MET A 38 -12.63 -18.64 -10.76
CA MET A 38 -12.70 -17.82 -9.53
C MET A 38 -13.83 -16.79 -9.62
N THR A 39 -14.70 -16.74 -8.61
CA THR A 39 -15.58 -15.60 -8.38
C THR A 39 -14.82 -14.59 -7.52
N ILE A 40 -14.98 -13.30 -7.79
CA ILE A 40 -14.32 -12.24 -7.02
C ILE A 40 -15.43 -11.49 -6.29
N ASP A 41 -15.77 -11.95 -5.09
CA ASP A 41 -16.83 -11.41 -4.23
C ASP A 41 -16.41 -11.23 -2.76
N GLY A 42 -15.16 -11.57 -2.43
CA GLY A 42 -14.57 -11.52 -1.10
C GLY A 42 -14.66 -12.84 -0.33
N ASP A 43 -15.35 -13.86 -0.85
CA ASP A 43 -15.55 -15.14 -0.16
C ASP A 43 -14.37 -16.11 -0.34
N LEU A 44 -13.43 -16.02 0.59
CA LEU A 44 -12.26 -16.90 0.62
C LEU A 44 -12.56 -18.38 0.92
N SER A 45 -13.83 -18.76 1.13
CA SER A 45 -14.26 -20.16 1.24
C SER A 45 -14.48 -20.85 -0.12
N ASP A 46 -14.40 -20.09 -1.21
CA ASP A 46 -14.61 -20.57 -2.56
C ASP A 46 -13.72 -21.78 -2.91
N PRO A 47 -14.24 -22.79 -3.65
CA PRO A 47 -13.49 -24.00 -3.99
C PRO A 47 -12.15 -23.73 -4.69
N ALA A 48 -12.07 -22.66 -5.47
CA ALA A 48 -10.86 -22.27 -6.19
C ALA A 48 -9.68 -21.93 -5.25
N TRP A 49 -9.94 -21.56 -4.00
CA TRP A 49 -8.91 -21.29 -3.00
C TRP A 49 -8.43 -22.52 -2.22
N GLN A 50 -9.10 -23.67 -2.32
CA GLN A 50 -8.83 -24.81 -1.44
C GLN A 50 -7.39 -25.33 -1.52
N ASN A 51 -6.72 -25.14 -2.65
CA ASN A 51 -5.34 -25.57 -2.87
C ASN A 51 -4.30 -24.45 -2.68
N ALA A 52 -4.73 -23.21 -2.44
CA ALA A 52 -3.84 -22.10 -2.14
C ALA A 52 -3.52 -22.11 -0.63
N PRO A 53 -2.27 -22.35 -0.22
CA PRO A 53 -1.91 -22.32 1.20
C PRO A 53 -2.04 -20.90 1.77
N TRP A 54 -2.34 -20.79 3.06
CA TRP A 54 -2.18 -19.50 3.74
C TRP A 54 -0.70 -19.15 3.90
N SER A 55 -0.39 -17.86 3.82
CA SER A 55 0.89 -17.30 4.23
C SER A 55 1.09 -17.40 5.74
N ASP A 56 2.31 -17.19 6.18
CA ASP A 56 2.56 -16.77 7.57
C ASP A 56 1.83 -15.45 7.87
N ASP A 57 1.50 -15.23 9.14
CA ASP A 57 0.88 -13.99 9.60
C ASP A 57 1.82 -12.80 9.37
N TYR A 58 1.21 -11.63 9.17
CA TYR A 58 1.94 -10.38 8.98
C TYR A 58 2.67 -10.01 10.27
N ILE A 59 3.73 -9.25 10.13
CA ILE A 59 4.56 -8.74 11.22
C ILE A 59 4.74 -7.24 11.07
N ASP A 60 5.25 -6.59 12.10
CA ASP A 60 5.65 -5.19 11.99
C ASP A 60 6.66 -4.98 10.84
N ILE A 61 6.55 -3.88 10.10
CA ILE A 61 7.39 -3.54 8.96
C ILE A 61 8.89 -3.52 9.30
N GLU A 62 9.25 -3.17 10.54
CA GLU A 62 10.62 -3.19 11.04
C GLU A 62 11.07 -4.59 11.53
N GLY A 63 10.22 -5.59 11.42
CA GLY A 63 10.46 -6.98 11.81
C GLY A 63 10.26 -7.21 13.31
N SER A 64 11.12 -8.02 13.92
CA SER A 64 10.99 -8.44 15.33
C SER A 64 11.36 -7.35 16.35
N LYS A 65 11.69 -6.13 15.91
CA LYS A 65 11.98 -5.00 16.81
C LYS A 65 10.74 -4.55 17.59
N HIS A 66 9.56 -4.76 17.02
CA HIS A 66 8.28 -4.36 17.58
C HIS A 66 7.43 -5.58 17.94
N PRO A 67 6.39 -5.42 18.79
CA PRO A 67 5.43 -6.48 19.05
C PRO A 67 4.77 -6.99 17.76
N ALA A 68 4.24 -8.21 17.82
CA ALA A 68 3.40 -8.71 16.74
C ALA A 68 2.16 -7.81 16.56
N PRO A 69 1.59 -7.74 15.33
CA PRO A 69 0.35 -7.04 15.05
C PRO A 69 -0.77 -7.32 16.06
N ARG A 70 -1.56 -6.29 16.35
CA ARG A 70 -2.71 -6.39 17.28
C ARG A 70 -3.80 -7.29 16.71
N PHE A 71 -3.92 -7.32 15.39
CA PHE A 71 -4.92 -8.10 14.67
C PHE A 71 -4.24 -8.96 13.61
N ARG A 72 -4.68 -10.22 13.48
CA ARG A 72 -4.07 -11.11 12.49
C ARG A 72 -4.41 -10.63 11.08
N THR A 73 -3.40 -10.63 10.23
CA THR A 73 -3.56 -10.50 8.77
C THR A 73 -2.73 -11.58 8.10
N ARG A 74 -3.30 -12.23 7.09
CA ARG A 74 -2.62 -13.24 6.26
C ARG A 74 -3.25 -13.29 4.88
N MET A 75 -2.47 -13.76 3.90
CA MET A 75 -2.90 -13.84 2.51
C MET A 75 -2.69 -15.23 1.92
N LYS A 76 -3.28 -15.47 0.76
CA LYS A 76 -3.06 -16.61 -0.10
C LYS A 76 -3.11 -16.14 -1.55
N MET A 77 -2.37 -16.83 -2.41
CA MET A 77 -2.29 -16.53 -3.84
C MET A 77 -2.45 -17.80 -4.68
N THR A 78 -3.07 -17.62 -5.84
CA THR A 78 -3.20 -18.62 -6.92
C THR A 78 -3.17 -17.87 -8.25
N TRP A 79 -3.05 -18.57 -9.38
CA TRP A 79 -2.92 -17.90 -10.69
C TRP A 79 -3.42 -18.77 -11.83
N ASP A 80 -3.83 -18.17 -12.93
CA ASP A 80 -4.08 -18.87 -14.18
C ASP A 80 -3.48 -18.09 -15.38
N ASP A 81 -3.86 -18.46 -16.60
CA ASP A 81 -3.38 -17.79 -17.80
C ASP A 81 -3.88 -16.33 -17.94
N ALA A 82 -4.92 -15.95 -17.20
CA ALA A 82 -5.60 -14.66 -17.31
C ALA A 82 -5.35 -13.75 -16.11
N TYR A 83 -5.20 -14.27 -14.89
CA TYR A 83 -5.08 -13.47 -13.68
C TYR A 83 -4.06 -14.02 -12.68
N LEU A 84 -3.46 -13.11 -11.92
CA LEU A 84 -2.92 -13.37 -10.59
C LEU A 84 -4.03 -13.10 -9.58
N TYR A 85 -4.34 -14.09 -8.75
CA TYR A 85 -5.36 -13.98 -7.72
C TYR A 85 -4.72 -13.85 -6.34
N ILE A 86 -5.20 -12.89 -5.56
CA ILE A 86 -4.80 -12.66 -4.17
C ILE A 86 -6.07 -12.71 -3.31
N GLY A 87 -6.01 -13.43 -2.21
CA GLY A 87 -7.05 -13.43 -1.18
C GLY A 87 -6.43 -13.12 0.16
N ALA A 88 -6.98 -12.20 0.93
CA ALA A 88 -6.49 -11.87 2.26
C ALA A 88 -7.62 -11.76 3.29
N GLU A 89 -7.36 -12.25 4.51
CA GLU A 89 -8.24 -12.05 5.65
C GLU A 89 -7.55 -11.15 6.68
N MET A 90 -8.32 -10.23 7.24
CA MET A 90 -7.89 -9.26 8.24
C MET A 90 -8.85 -9.32 9.41
N GLU A 91 -8.36 -9.71 10.57
CA GLU A 91 -9.09 -9.50 11.82
C GLU A 91 -9.20 -7.98 12.04
N GLU A 92 -10.40 -7.50 12.34
CA GLU A 92 -10.67 -6.07 12.53
C GLU A 92 -11.92 -5.92 13.40
N PRO A 93 -11.78 -5.52 14.67
CA PRO A 93 -12.91 -5.27 15.56
C PRO A 93 -13.63 -3.93 15.32
N ASP A 94 -12.99 -3.00 14.61
CA ASP A 94 -13.48 -1.65 14.31
C ASP A 94 -13.39 -1.39 12.80
N ILE A 95 -14.26 -2.02 12.01
CA ILE A 95 -14.17 -1.94 10.55
C ILE A 95 -14.55 -0.53 10.10
N TRP A 96 -13.53 0.22 9.68
CA TRP A 96 -13.63 1.64 9.41
C TRP A 96 -13.03 1.99 8.04
N ALA A 97 -13.81 2.72 7.24
CA ALA A 97 -13.36 3.32 5.99
C ALA A 97 -14.16 4.60 5.70
N THR A 98 -13.56 5.58 5.04
CA THR A 98 -14.17 6.88 4.72
C THR A 98 -14.03 7.28 3.27
N LEU A 99 -13.02 6.75 2.57
CA LEU A 99 -12.71 7.10 1.19
C LEU A 99 -13.53 6.25 0.22
N THR A 100 -14.29 6.90 -0.65
CA THR A 100 -15.22 6.25 -1.60
C THR A 100 -14.96 6.64 -3.06
N GLU A 101 -14.13 7.66 -3.28
CA GLU A 101 -13.74 8.09 -4.63
C GLU A 101 -12.50 7.31 -5.04
N ARG A 102 -12.56 6.63 -6.18
CA ARG A 102 -11.40 5.96 -6.79
C ARG A 102 -10.24 6.94 -6.96
N ASP A 103 -9.02 6.45 -6.80
CA ASP A 103 -7.78 7.23 -6.86
C ASP A 103 -7.66 8.26 -5.73
N SER A 104 -8.35 8.00 -4.61
CA SER A 104 -8.06 8.67 -3.35
C SER A 104 -6.82 8.06 -2.72
N VAL A 105 -6.01 8.86 -2.04
CA VAL A 105 -4.88 8.35 -1.24
C VAL A 105 -5.40 7.45 -0.11
N ILE A 106 -5.35 6.12 -0.28
CA ILE A 106 -6.14 5.17 0.51
C ILE A 106 -5.61 4.97 1.93
N PHE A 107 -4.29 5.06 2.16
CA PHE A 107 -3.67 4.91 3.48
C PHE A 107 -4.21 5.84 4.59
N TYR A 108 -5.06 6.82 4.26
CA TYR A 108 -5.81 7.58 5.25
C TYR A 108 -6.96 6.81 5.90
N ASP A 109 -7.39 5.67 5.35
CA ASP A 109 -8.22 4.67 6.02
C ASP A 109 -7.37 3.51 6.53
N ASN A 110 -7.98 2.52 7.19
CA ASN A 110 -7.36 1.19 7.27
C ASN A 110 -7.50 0.51 5.91
N ASP A 111 -6.42 -0.12 5.45
CA ASP A 111 -6.37 -0.66 4.10
C ASP A 111 -5.54 -1.95 3.96
N PHE A 112 -5.58 -2.49 2.75
CA PHE A 112 -4.75 -3.59 2.30
C PHE A 112 -4.01 -3.18 1.02
N GLU A 113 -2.70 -3.35 1.03
CA GLU A 113 -1.83 -2.91 -0.07
C GLU A 113 -1.13 -4.11 -0.73
N VAL A 114 -0.99 -4.05 -2.05
CA VAL A 114 -0.27 -5.03 -2.87
C VAL A 114 0.85 -4.32 -3.62
N PHE A 115 2.06 -4.86 -3.50
CA PHE A 115 3.25 -4.37 -4.18
C PHE A 115 3.82 -5.45 -5.07
N LEU A 116 3.97 -5.17 -6.37
CA LEU A 116 4.39 -6.18 -7.35
C LEU A 116 5.50 -5.67 -8.26
N ASP A 117 6.64 -6.36 -8.22
CA ASP A 117 7.78 -6.22 -9.12
C ASP A 117 7.97 -7.54 -9.87
N PRO A 118 7.36 -7.68 -11.06
CA PRO A 118 7.36 -8.94 -11.83
C PRO A 118 8.75 -9.37 -12.28
N ASP A 119 9.63 -8.44 -12.60
CA ASP A 119 10.88 -8.75 -13.28
C ASP A 119 12.09 -8.80 -12.31
N GLY A 120 11.83 -8.37 -11.07
CA GLY A 120 12.65 -8.53 -9.88
C GLY A 120 13.75 -7.50 -9.74
N ASP A 121 13.80 -6.49 -10.62
CA ASP A 121 14.88 -5.52 -10.69
C ASP A 121 14.75 -4.33 -9.74
N CYS A 122 13.73 -4.31 -8.88
CA CYS A 122 13.40 -3.22 -7.96
C CYS A 122 13.04 -1.89 -8.64
N GLU A 123 12.74 -1.90 -9.93
CA GLU A 123 12.18 -0.80 -10.71
C GLU A 123 10.91 -1.32 -11.42
N ASN A 124 10.23 -0.47 -12.19
CA ASN A 124 9.02 -0.84 -12.95
C ASN A 124 7.97 -1.66 -12.17
N TYR A 125 7.70 -1.27 -10.93
CA TYR A 125 6.78 -1.98 -10.04
C TYR A 125 5.48 -1.21 -9.87
N MET A 126 4.44 -1.91 -9.45
CA MET A 126 3.13 -1.33 -9.15
C MET A 126 2.82 -1.41 -7.66
N GLU A 127 1.92 -0.53 -7.25
CA GLU A 127 1.28 -0.47 -5.95
C GLU A 127 -0.23 -0.38 -6.16
N LEU A 128 -0.98 -1.07 -5.29
CA LEU A 128 -2.43 -1.09 -5.26
C LEU A 128 -2.87 -1.05 -3.80
N GLU A 129 -3.62 -0.02 -3.41
CA GLU A 129 -4.21 0.15 -2.09
C GLU A 129 -5.73 0.00 -2.17
N ILE A 130 -6.32 -0.72 -1.21
CA ILE A 130 -7.77 -0.97 -1.16
C ILE A 130 -8.26 -0.90 0.29
N ASN A 131 -9.26 -0.07 0.58
CA ASN A 131 -9.91 -0.01 1.89
C ASN A 131 -11.11 -0.98 2.01
N ALA A 132 -11.74 -1.02 3.19
CA ALA A 132 -12.90 -1.87 3.46
C ALA A 132 -14.17 -1.53 2.66
N PHE A 133 -14.23 -0.40 1.93
CA PHE A 133 -15.29 -0.16 0.94
C PHE A 133 -15.03 -0.87 -0.40
N GLY A 134 -13.81 -1.33 -0.64
CA GLY A 134 -13.34 -1.72 -1.96
C GLY A 134 -12.97 -0.52 -2.83
N THR A 135 -12.70 0.64 -2.23
CA THR A 135 -12.18 1.80 -2.97
C THR A 135 -10.73 1.57 -3.29
N GLU A 136 -10.39 1.71 -4.57
CA GLU A 136 -9.08 1.39 -5.13
C GLU A 136 -8.26 2.67 -5.39
N TRP A 137 -6.96 2.57 -5.17
CA TRP A 137 -5.95 3.45 -5.75
C TRP A 137 -4.78 2.60 -6.22
N ASP A 138 -4.39 2.78 -7.48
CA ASP A 138 -3.21 2.14 -8.04
C ASP A 138 -2.26 3.17 -8.63
N LEU A 139 -0.98 2.79 -8.68
CA LEU A 139 0.06 3.60 -9.27
C LEU A 139 1.19 2.72 -9.80
N PHE A 140 1.98 3.29 -10.70
CA PHE A 140 3.17 2.66 -11.25
C PHE A 140 4.43 3.44 -10.89
N LEU A 141 5.49 2.75 -10.47
CA LEU A 141 6.82 3.31 -10.29
C LEU A 141 7.77 2.77 -11.37
N PRO A 142 8.08 3.56 -12.40
CA PRO A 142 9.13 3.21 -13.36
C PRO A 142 10.50 3.06 -12.69
N LYS A 143 10.70 3.74 -11.55
CA LYS A 143 11.96 3.78 -10.80
C LYS A 143 11.67 3.89 -9.31
N SER A 144 12.48 3.24 -8.47
CA SER A 144 12.32 3.33 -7.02
C SER A 144 12.58 4.74 -6.47
N TYR A 145 11.87 5.12 -5.40
CA TYR A 145 12.07 6.40 -4.69
C TYR A 145 13.50 6.61 -4.19
N ILE A 146 14.17 5.54 -3.73
CA ILE A 146 15.58 5.63 -3.27
C ILE A 146 16.54 5.96 -4.40
N ASN A 147 16.14 5.72 -5.65
CA ASN A 147 16.88 6.10 -6.84
C ASN A 147 16.33 7.40 -7.47
N GLY A 148 15.46 8.14 -6.78
CA GLY A 148 14.86 9.38 -7.26
C GLY A 148 13.78 9.18 -8.32
N GLY A 149 13.03 8.07 -8.25
CA GLY A 149 11.83 7.87 -9.04
C GLY A 149 10.64 8.68 -8.52
N GLU A 150 9.68 8.91 -9.40
CA GLU A 150 8.39 9.55 -9.12
C GLU A 150 7.28 8.59 -9.54
N PRO A 151 6.16 8.53 -8.79
CA PRO A 151 5.03 7.67 -9.13
C PRO A 151 4.27 8.23 -10.32
N ASP A 152 3.77 7.35 -11.18
CA ASP A 152 2.75 7.64 -12.17
C ASP A 152 1.38 7.26 -11.61
N ASN A 153 0.70 8.25 -11.03
CA ASN A 153 -0.67 8.13 -10.50
C ASN A 153 -1.75 8.16 -11.60
N SER A 154 -1.36 8.32 -12.88
CA SER A 154 -2.30 8.28 -14.01
C SER A 154 -2.40 6.89 -14.64
N TRP A 155 -1.50 5.99 -14.24
CA TRP A 155 -1.54 4.59 -14.63
C TRP A 155 -2.68 3.87 -13.90
N ASP A 156 -3.20 2.82 -14.54
CA ASP A 156 -4.39 2.08 -14.07
C ASP A 156 -4.19 0.58 -14.34
N ILE A 157 -4.54 -0.28 -13.39
CA ILE A 157 -4.62 -1.74 -13.58
C ILE A 157 -5.87 -2.06 -14.40
N GLU A 158 -5.80 -1.90 -15.72
CA GLU A 158 -6.94 -2.13 -16.61
C GLU A 158 -7.48 -3.57 -16.47
N GLY A 159 -8.73 -3.66 -15.98
CA GLY A 159 -9.44 -4.93 -15.79
C GLY A 159 -9.30 -5.55 -14.40
N LEU A 160 -8.72 -4.83 -13.44
CA LEU A 160 -8.71 -5.18 -12.01
C LEU A 160 -10.12 -5.57 -11.54
N ARG A 161 -10.18 -6.59 -10.69
CA ARG A 161 -11.41 -6.98 -10.00
C ARG A 161 -11.13 -7.11 -8.52
N VAL A 162 -12.02 -6.54 -7.72
CA VAL A 162 -11.95 -6.55 -6.27
C VAL A 162 -13.29 -7.00 -5.70
N GLY A 163 -13.24 -7.91 -4.74
CA GLY A 163 -14.38 -8.40 -3.96
C GLY A 163 -14.11 -8.22 -2.49
N ILE A 164 -15.08 -7.69 -1.74
CA ILE A 164 -14.96 -7.43 -0.31
C ILE A 164 -16.06 -8.17 0.43
N GLN A 165 -15.67 -8.90 1.48
CA GLN A 165 -16.59 -9.53 2.41
C GLN A 165 -16.35 -9.00 3.83
N ILE A 166 -17.41 -8.49 4.46
CA ILE A 166 -17.39 -7.99 5.83
C ILE A 166 -17.99 -9.05 6.77
N ASP A 167 -17.28 -9.45 7.83
CA ASP A 167 -17.81 -10.24 8.95
C ASP A 167 -18.06 -9.31 10.15
N GLY A 168 -19.16 -8.56 10.04
CA GLY A 168 -19.46 -7.44 10.93
C GLY A 168 -20.30 -6.36 10.25
N SER A 169 -20.11 -5.12 10.69
CA SER A 169 -20.81 -3.91 10.26
C SER A 169 -19.80 -2.80 9.93
N LEU A 170 -19.60 -2.52 8.64
CA LEU A 170 -18.73 -1.42 8.22
C LEU A 170 -19.24 -0.06 8.73
N ASN A 171 -18.37 0.69 9.42
CA ASN A 171 -18.66 2.00 10.00
C ASN A 171 -19.76 2.00 11.10
N ASP A 172 -19.95 0.90 11.84
CA ASP A 172 -20.85 0.85 12.99
C ASP A 172 -20.08 0.81 14.32
N SER A 173 -19.78 1.98 14.87
CA SER A 173 -19.09 2.08 16.16
C SER A 173 -19.83 1.50 17.38
N SER A 174 -21.08 1.05 17.21
CA SER A 174 -21.89 0.49 18.29
C SER A 174 -21.66 -1.00 18.55
N ASP A 175 -21.07 -1.74 17.61
CA ASP A 175 -20.78 -3.18 17.73
C ASP A 175 -19.28 -3.49 17.64
N VAL A 176 -18.92 -4.76 17.74
CA VAL A 176 -17.53 -5.25 17.65
C VAL A 176 -17.52 -6.30 16.56
N ASP A 177 -16.74 -6.05 15.53
CA ASP A 177 -16.67 -6.90 14.35
C ASP A 177 -15.66 -8.03 14.51
N LYS A 178 -15.63 -8.95 13.53
CA LYS A 178 -14.59 -9.98 13.47
C LYS A 178 -13.50 -9.64 12.48
N GLY A 179 -13.85 -9.03 11.36
CA GLY A 179 -12.89 -8.71 10.32
C GLY A 179 -13.52 -8.55 8.95
N TRP A 180 -12.64 -8.41 7.96
CA TRP A 180 -13.01 -8.37 6.56
C TRP A 180 -12.03 -9.20 5.73
N ALA A 181 -12.50 -9.61 4.57
CA ALA A 181 -11.73 -10.33 3.58
C ALA A 181 -11.80 -9.62 2.24
N ILE A 182 -10.72 -9.76 1.48
CA ILE A 182 -10.57 -9.20 0.15
C ILE A 182 -10.14 -10.29 -0.83
N GLU A 183 -10.74 -10.27 -2.01
CA GLU A 183 -10.31 -11.01 -3.19
C GLU A 183 -9.91 -10.02 -4.28
N ILE A 184 -8.76 -10.24 -4.90
CA ILE A 184 -8.22 -9.41 -5.97
C ILE A 184 -7.88 -10.33 -7.14
N ALA A 185 -8.31 -9.96 -8.35
CA ALA A 185 -7.82 -10.56 -9.59
C ALA A 185 -7.12 -9.49 -10.42
N ILE A 186 -5.78 -9.56 -10.48
CA ILE A 186 -4.95 -8.68 -11.30
C ILE A 186 -4.80 -9.33 -12.69
N PRO A 187 -5.26 -8.71 -13.77
CA PRO A 187 -5.11 -9.25 -15.10
C PRO A 187 -3.64 -9.41 -15.48
N MET A 188 -3.26 -10.59 -15.97
CA MET A 188 -1.91 -10.86 -16.50
C MET A 188 -1.54 -9.88 -17.62
N SER A 189 -2.52 -9.36 -18.37
CA SER A 189 -2.30 -8.34 -19.41
C SER A 189 -1.91 -6.95 -18.88
N ALA A 190 -2.21 -6.64 -17.62
CA ALA A 190 -1.85 -5.37 -16.99
C ALA A 190 -0.48 -5.43 -16.28
N ILE A 191 0.12 -6.63 -16.17
CA ILE A 191 1.37 -6.85 -15.45
C ILE A 191 2.58 -6.65 -16.38
N ALA A 192 3.61 -5.99 -15.83
CA ALA A 192 4.90 -5.75 -16.49
C ALA A 192 4.83 -4.98 -17.84
N PRO A 193 3.98 -3.95 -17.99
CA PRO A 193 3.68 -3.32 -19.29
C PRO A 193 4.91 -2.69 -19.99
N ASN A 194 5.94 -2.34 -19.22
CA ASN A 194 7.15 -1.68 -19.68
C ASN A 194 8.41 -2.56 -19.62
N THR A 195 8.22 -3.88 -19.57
CA THR A 195 9.33 -4.85 -19.45
C THR A 195 9.31 -5.85 -20.60
N ASP A 196 10.45 -6.48 -20.88
CA ASP A 196 10.53 -7.63 -21.80
C ASP A 196 10.13 -8.95 -21.12
N LEU A 197 9.52 -8.90 -19.93
CA LEU A 197 9.15 -10.09 -19.17
C LEU A 197 8.05 -10.88 -19.91
N GLN A 198 8.20 -12.20 -19.93
CA GLN A 198 7.14 -13.07 -20.42
C GLN A 198 6.00 -13.17 -19.38
N VAL A 199 4.80 -12.75 -19.78
CA VAL A 199 3.56 -12.85 -18.99
C VAL A 199 2.48 -13.52 -19.85
N PRO A 200 1.68 -14.48 -19.33
CA PRO A 200 1.69 -15.06 -17.98
C PRO A 200 2.95 -15.91 -17.69
N PRO A 201 3.32 -16.07 -16.41
CA PRO A 201 4.55 -16.77 -16.02
C PRO A 201 4.53 -18.26 -16.38
N SER A 202 5.71 -18.86 -16.42
CA SER A 202 5.93 -20.31 -16.52
C SER A 202 6.21 -20.92 -15.15
N ASP A 203 6.07 -22.24 -15.05
CA ASP A 203 6.47 -22.98 -13.84
C ASP A 203 7.94 -22.72 -13.48
N GLY A 204 8.17 -22.33 -12.22
CA GLY A 204 9.47 -21.98 -11.65
C GLY A 204 9.84 -20.51 -11.79
N ASP A 205 9.07 -19.70 -12.54
CA ASP A 205 9.28 -18.25 -12.58
C ASP A 205 9.03 -17.65 -11.20
N ARG A 206 9.76 -16.57 -10.90
CA ARG A 206 9.75 -15.91 -9.59
C ARG A 206 9.64 -14.41 -9.77
N TRP A 207 8.70 -13.81 -9.06
CA TRP A 207 8.50 -12.36 -9.01
C TRP A 207 8.69 -11.86 -7.57
N ARG A 208 9.03 -10.58 -7.42
CA ARG A 208 9.00 -9.92 -6.12
C ARG A 208 7.60 -9.43 -5.85
N ILE A 209 7.08 -9.76 -4.67
CA ILE A 209 5.76 -9.31 -4.24
C ILE A 209 5.78 -9.09 -2.73
N ASN A 210 5.07 -8.08 -2.26
CA ASN A 210 4.83 -7.92 -0.85
C ASN A 210 3.45 -7.30 -0.61
N PHE A 211 3.06 -7.31 0.66
CA PHE A 211 1.76 -6.86 1.08
C PHE A 211 1.91 -6.04 2.36
N SER A 212 1.08 -5.01 2.49
CA SER A 212 0.98 -4.18 3.69
C SER A 212 -0.47 -4.11 4.14
N ARG A 213 -0.64 -3.80 5.42
CA ARG A 213 -1.86 -3.29 6.02
C ARG A 213 -1.48 -2.03 6.77
N VAL A 214 -2.03 -0.89 6.36
CA VAL A 214 -1.99 0.32 7.17
C VAL A 214 -3.13 0.24 8.17
N GLU A 215 -2.78 0.37 9.45
CA GLU A 215 -3.72 0.21 10.55
C GLU A 215 -3.68 1.41 11.48
N TRP A 216 -4.68 2.27 11.36
CA TRP A 216 -4.90 3.38 12.29
C TRP A 216 -5.60 2.90 13.56
N GLU A 217 -5.06 3.31 14.70
CA GLU A 217 -5.82 3.21 15.94
C GLU A 217 -6.93 4.28 15.96
N VAL A 218 -8.17 3.82 16.07
CA VAL A 218 -9.36 4.67 16.12
C VAL A 218 -10.06 4.60 17.48
N VAL A 219 -10.80 5.66 17.80
CA VAL A 219 -11.79 5.66 18.88
C VAL A 219 -13.19 5.65 18.28
N ARG A 220 -14.06 4.87 18.91
CA ARG A 220 -15.51 4.88 18.64
C ARG A 220 -16.11 6.21 19.05
N ASP A 221 -16.66 6.90 18.08
CA ASP A 221 -17.29 8.20 18.19
C ASP A 221 -18.58 8.21 17.34
N GLY A 222 -19.67 7.72 17.94
CA GLY A 222 -20.99 7.67 17.26
C GLY A 222 -21.59 9.03 16.91
N ALA A 223 -20.93 10.15 17.25
CA ALA A 223 -21.30 11.48 16.77
C ALA A 223 -20.63 11.84 15.43
N SER A 224 -19.55 11.14 15.06
CA SER A 224 -18.89 11.28 13.76
C SER A 224 -19.67 10.59 12.64
N SER A 225 -19.48 11.04 11.41
CA SER A 225 -20.18 10.49 10.23
C SER A 225 -19.80 9.04 9.91
N SER A 226 -18.59 8.61 10.24
CA SER A 226 -18.11 7.23 10.07
C SER A 226 -18.26 6.39 11.33
N GLY A 227 -18.71 6.97 12.46
CA GLY A 227 -18.70 6.31 13.76
C GLY A 227 -17.31 6.23 14.42
N TYR A 228 -16.23 6.59 13.74
CA TYR A 228 -14.87 6.46 14.25
C TYR A 228 -14.04 7.72 14.02
N ARG A 229 -13.05 7.95 14.89
CA ARG A 229 -12.06 9.02 14.76
C ARG A 229 -10.67 8.52 15.10
N LYS A 230 -9.66 8.89 14.31
CA LYS A 230 -8.25 8.61 14.61
C LYS A 230 -7.82 9.18 15.96
N ILE A 231 -6.92 8.48 16.64
CA ILE A 231 -6.27 9.00 17.85
C ILE A 231 -5.25 10.08 17.46
N GLU A 232 -5.41 11.27 18.03
CA GLU A 232 -4.54 12.40 17.74
C GLU A 232 -3.09 12.11 18.17
N GLY A 233 -2.13 12.43 17.29
CA GLY A 233 -0.70 12.23 17.53
C GLY A 233 -0.23 10.77 17.46
N ARG A 234 -1.10 9.84 17.03
CA ARG A 234 -0.72 8.47 16.69
C ARG A 234 -0.46 8.36 15.19
N GLU A 235 0.59 7.63 14.85
CA GLU A 235 0.86 7.17 13.49
C GLU A 235 0.19 5.81 13.27
N ALA A 236 -0.05 5.45 12.02
CA ALA A 236 -0.55 4.12 11.68
C ALA A 236 0.49 3.05 11.97
N ASP A 237 0.03 1.89 12.44
CA ASP A 237 0.84 0.69 12.42
C ASP A 237 0.98 0.23 10.95
N ASN A 238 2.16 -0.27 10.59
CA ASN A 238 2.44 -0.79 9.25
C ASN A 238 2.80 -2.28 9.38
N TRP A 239 1.89 -3.15 8.96
CA TRP A 239 2.05 -4.59 9.09
C TRP A 239 2.21 -5.24 7.72
N VAL A 240 3.25 -6.06 7.56
CA VAL A 240 3.66 -6.58 6.26
C VAL A 240 3.86 -8.09 6.28
N TRP A 241 3.73 -8.72 5.10
CA TRP A 241 4.07 -10.12 4.96
C TRP A 241 5.59 -10.36 5.09
N SER A 242 6.42 -9.72 4.25
CA SER A 242 7.89 -9.78 4.35
C SER A 242 8.42 -8.46 4.93
N PRO A 243 9.25 -8.48 5.99
CA PRO A 243 9.68 -7.26 6.68
C PRO A 243 10.66 -6.44 5.83
N GLN A 244 10.53 -5.12 5.92
CA GLN A 244 11.42 -4.15 5.27
C GLN A 244 12.57 -3.72 6.19
N HIS A 245 12.43 -3.95 7.50
CA HIS A 245 13.37 -3.60 8.57
C HIS A 245 13.50 -2.09 8.86
N VAL A 246 12.73 -1.27 8.15
CA VAL A 246 12.53 0.18 8.29
C VAL A 246 11.12 0.48 7.81
N ILE A 247 10.48 1.55 8.30
CA ILE A 247 9.15 1.99 7.86
C ILE A 247 9.25 2.57 6.43
N ASN A 248 9.41 1.72 5.43
CA ASN A 248 9.48 2.09 4.02
C ASN A 248 9.14 0.88 3.16
N MET A 249 7.91 0.86 2.63
CA MET A 249 7.42 -0.25 1.83
C MET A 249 8.05 -0.29 0.43
N HIS A 250 8.54 0.84 -0.08
CA HIS A 250 9.17 0.99 -1.39
C HIS A 250 10.65 0.58 -1.42
N LEU A 251 10.95 -0.54 -0.78
CA LEU A 251 12.25 -1.21 -0.78
C LEU A 251 12.11 -2.63 -1.37
N PRO A 252 11.90 -2.78 -2.70
CA PRO A 252 11.56 -4.08 -3.29
C PRO A 252 12.61 -5.17 -3.07
N GLN A 253 13.85 -4.81 -2.71
CA GLN A 253 14.90 -5.75 -2.39
C GLN A 253 14.57 -6.65 -1.18
N HIS A 254 13.69 -6.18 -0.29
CA HIS A 254 13.24 -6.85 0.92
C HIS A 254 11.86 -7.53 0.76
N TRP A 255 11.16 -7.25 -0.35
CA TRP A 255 9.89 -7.89 -0.67
C TRP A 255 10.04 -9.39 -0.78
N GLY A 256 8.95 -10.07 -0.42
CA GLY A 256 8.85 -11.51 -0.56
C GLY A 256 8.89 -11.94 -2.03
N ILE A 257 8.84 -13.25 -2.23
CA ILE A 257 8.98 -13.89 -3.53
C ILE A 257 7.76 -14.77 -3.75
N ILE A 258 7.04 -14.54 -4.84
CA ILE A 258 6.07 -15.50 -5.36
C ILE A 258 6.79 -16.41 -6.36
N GLU A 259 6.62 -17.72 -6.21
CA GLU A 259 7.09 -18.75 -7.14
C GLU A 259 5.88 -19.43 -7.80
N PHE A 260 5.81 -19.39 -9.12
CA PHE A 260 4.70 -19.93 -9.90
C PHE A 260 4.89 -21.41 -10.15
N ILE A 261 3.91 -22.25 -9.78
CA ILE A 261 3.99 -23.71 -9.94
C ILE A 261 2.70 -24.31 -10.50
N GLY A 262 2.79 -25.49 -11.13
CA GLY A 262 1.64 -26.36 -11.41
C GLY A 262 0.96 -26.20 -12.77
N ARG A 263 1.46 -25.34 -13.67
CA ARG A 263 0.94 -25.19 -15.05
C ARG A 263 1.20 -26.43 -15.91
N ARG A 264 2.30 -27.16 -15.68
CA ARG A 264 2.64 -28.43 -16.36
C ARG A 264 2.68 -29.61 -15.39
N ARG A 265 2.22 -30.79 -15.85
CA ARG A 265 2.35 -32.06 -15.10
C ARG A 265 3.84 -32.36 -14.83
N PRO A 266 4.19 -32.99 -13.68
CA PRO A 266 5.56 -33.04 -13.15
C PRO A 266 6.60 -33.83 -13.97
N GLU A 267 6.24 -34.43 -15.11
CA GLU A 267 7.15 -35.31 -15.88
C GLU A 267 8.31 -34.56 -16.56
N THR A 268 8.29 -33.23 -16.62
CA THR A 268 9.40 -32.42 -17.16
C THR A 268 9.66 -31.15 -16.33
N LEU A 269 9.67 -31.27 -15.00
CA LEU A 269 10.06 -30.17 -14.13
C LEU A 269 11.60 -30.02 -14.11
N GLN A 270 12.17 -29.31 -15.08
CA GLN A 270 13.45 -28.65 -14.86
C GLN A 270 13.15 -27.26 -14.32
N LEU A 271 13.17 -27.11 -13.00
CA LEU A 271 13.16 -25.81 -12.33
C LEU A 271 14.31 -24.98 -12.91
N ARG A 272 14.01 -24.01 -13.76
CA ARG A 272 15.00 -22.98 -14.09
C ARG A 272 15.02 -22.04 -12.89
N LYS A 273 16.19 -21.87 -12.27
CA LYS A 273 16.43 -20.67 -11.48
C LYS A 273 16.42 -19.49 -12.46
N ALA A 274 15.28 -18.84 -12.64
CA ALA A 274 15.34 -17.41 -12.89
C ALA A 274 15.82 -16.81 -11.57
N ASP A 275 17.13 -16.57 -11.47
CA ASP A 275 17.65 -15.78 -10.36
C ASP A 275 17.05 -14.38 -10.53
N LEU A 276 16.27 -13.93 -9.54
CA LEU A 276 15.74 -12.57 -9.50
C LEU A 276 16.85 -11.58 -9.84
N ARG A 277 16.54 -10.56 -10.63
CA ARG A 277 17.54 -9.57 -11.00
C ARG A 277 18.08 -8.88 -9.73
N PRO A 278 19.39 -8.59 -9.67
CA PRO A 278 19.94 -7.82 -8.58
C PRO A 278 19.43 -6.38 -8.67
N CYS A 279 18.94 -5.86 -7.55
CA CYS A 279 18.42 -4.50 -7.49
C CYS A 279 19.54 -3.47 -7.66
N PRO A 280 19.39 -2.48 -8.56
CA PRO A 280 20.37 -1.43 -8.79
C PRO A 280 20.28 -0.42 -7.64
N LEU A 281 20.99 -0.69 -6.54
CA LEU A 281 21.04 0.23 -5.40
C LEU A 281 21.99 1.38 -5.70
N SER A 282 21.47 2.61 -5.78
CA SER A 282 22.31 3.83 -5.88
C SER A 282 22.89 4.26 -4.51
N VAL A 283 22.33 3.75 -3.41
CA VAL A 283 22.69 4.07 -2.02
C VAL A 283 23.05 2.81 -1.24
N ALA A 284 24.04 2.91 -0.35
CA ALA A 284 24.51 1.77 0.44
C ALA A 284 23.48 1.38 1.51
N PRO A 285 23.33 0.08 1.85
CA PRO A 285 22.31 -0.37 2.81
C PRO A 285 22.36 0.21 4.23
N ARG A 286 23.46 0.85 4.62
CA ARG A 286 23.60 1.51 5.93
C ARG A 286 23.00 2.92 5.96
N ASP A 287 22.83 3.52 4.79
CA ASP A 287 22.34 4.88 4.63
C ASP A 287 20.80 4.93 4.50
N TYR A 288 20.12 3.78 4.48
CA TYR A 288 18.65 3.69 4.59
C TYR A 288 18.12 4.33 5.87
N THR A 289 18.93 4.45 6.93
CA THR A 289 18.54 5.11 8.19
C THR A 289 18.36 6.62 8.06
N GLY A 290 19.02 7.25 7.08
CA GLY A 290 18.81 8.65 6.71
C GLY A 290 17.69 8.84 5.67
N TYR A 291 17.30 7.74 5.01
CA TYR A 291 16.12 7.59 4.15
C TYR A 291 15.01 6.83 4.91
N SER A 292 15.02 6.91 6.25
CA SER A 292 13.78 6.77 7.01
C SER A 292 12.81 7.72 6.36
N SER A 293 11.68 7.16 5.96
CA SER A 293 10.45 7.85 5.63
C SER A 293 10.24 9.12 6.47
N ARG A 294 10.85 10.20 6.01
CA ARG A 294 10.00 11.24 5.47
C ARG A 294 9.40 10.65 4.18
N ILE A 295 8.43 9.73 4.33
CA ILE A 295 7.21 9.93 3.55
C ILE A 295 6.89 11.34 3.99
N ARG A 296 7.18 12.32 3.12
CA ARG A 296 6.71 13.66 3.39
C ARG A 296 5.22 13.43 3.44
N LYS A 297 4.66 13.37 4.65
CA LYS A 297 3.24 13.15 4.82
C LYS A 297 2.58 14.24 3.99
N HIS A 298 1.83 13.86 2.97
CA HIS A 298 1.37 14.80 1.97
C HIS A 298 -0.08 15.15 2.30
N MET A 299 -0.36 16.36 2.77
CA MET A 299 -1.69 16.81 3.11
C MET A 299 -2.39 17.37 1.86
N ARG A 300 -3.57 16.81 1.58
CA ARG A 300 -4.47 17.33 0.55
C ARG A 300 -5.21 18.56 1.05
N LEU A 301 -5.09 19.66 0.34
CA LEU A 301 -5.76 20.93 0.58
C LEU A 301 -6.89 21.14 -0.43
N PHE A 302 -8.00 21.68 0.04
CA PHE A 302 -9.02 22.29 -0.78
C PHE A 302 -8.69 23.76 -1.03
N VAL A 303 -8.71 24.17 -2.30
CA VAL A 303 -8.46 25.54 -2.73
C VAL A 303 -9.71 26.08 -3.44
N GLY A 304 -10.48 26.90 -2.76
CA GLY A 304 -11.76 27.44 -3.22
C GLY A 304 -11.71 28.91 -3.62
N ASN A 305 -12.75 29.33 -4.36
CA ASN A 305 -12.92 30.70 -4.87
C ASN A 305 -11.81 31.13 -5.84
N LEU A 306 -11.17 30.17 -6.51
CA LEU A 306 -10.18 30.40 -7.55
C LEU A 306 -10.77 31.17 -8.75
N PRO A 307 -9.95 31.95 -9.48
CA PRO A 307 -10.33 32.46 -10.78
C PRO A 307 -10.67 31.33 -11.75
N TRP A 308 -11.66 31.54 -12.62
CA TRP A 308 -12.10 30.50 -13.56
C TRP A 308 -11.09 30.22 -14.68
N SER A 309 -10.10 31.09 -14.86
CA SER A 309 -9.01 30.96 -15.82
C SER A 309 -7.87 30.08 -15.33
N ILE A 310 -7.76 29.83 -14.03
CA ILE A 310 -6.62 29.09 -13.47
C ILE A 310 -6.67 27.63 -13.91
N ASP A 311 -5.51 27.07 -14.23
CA ASP A 311 -5.32 25.67 -14.57
C ASP A 311 -4.49 24.91 -13.52
N ASP A 312 -4.30 23.60 -13.75
CA ASP A 312 -3.61 22.69 -12.83
C ASP A 312 -2.15 23.15 -12.60
N ASP A 313 -1.46 23.59 -13.66
CA ASP A 313 -0.05 24.02 -13.62
C ASP A 313 0.11 25.35 -12.88
N GLU A 314 -0.77 26.32 -13.12
CA GLU A 314 -0.78 27.59 -12.40
C GLU A 314 -1.05 27.36 -10.91
N LEU A 315 -2.00 26.50 -10.56
CA LEU A 315 -2.27 26.12 -9.17
C LEU A 315 -1.03 25.47 -8.52
N ARG A 316 -0.38 24.52 -9.20
CA ARG A 316 0.86 23.89 -8.74
C ARG A 316 1.95 24.93 -8.46
N ASN A 317 2.18 25.85 -9.40
CA ASN A 317 3.25 26.85 -9.28
C ASN A 317 3.05 27.81 -8.11
N ILE A 318 1.81 28.19 -7.80
CA ILE A 318 1.50 29.06 -6.66
C ILE A 318 1.88 28.37 -5.34
N PHE A 319 1.58 27.08 -5.22
CA PHE A 319 1.75 26.36 -3.97
C PHE A 319 3.13 25.72 -3.81
N ALA A 320 3.88 25.54 -4.92
CA ALA A 320 5.26 25.07 -4.92
C ALA A 320 6.23 25.99 -4.15
N GLU A 321 5.84 27.24 -3.87
CA GLU A 321 6.61 28.15 -3.00
C GLU A 321 6.56 27.71 -1.51
N TYR A 322 5.52 26.98 -1.11
CA TYR A 322 5.27 26.62 0.28
C TYR A 322 5.77 25.23 0.64
N GLY A 323 5.77 24.31 -0.33
CA GLY A 323 6.28 22.95 -0.17
C GLY A 323 6.34 22.19 -1.48
N ASP A 324 6.65 20.91 -1.36
CA ASP A 324 6.71 19.96 -2.47
C ASP A 324 5.30 19.48 -2.83
N VAL A 325 4.89 19.80 -4.05
CA VAL A 325 3.54 19.50 -4.55
C VAL A 325 3.55 18.13 -5.23
N SER A 326 2.85 17.16 -4.65
CA SER A 326 2.67 15.82 -5.23
C SER A 326 1.56 15.79 -6.28
N ASP A 327 0.42 16.44 -6.02
CA ASP A 327 -0.73 16.51 -6.93
C ASP A 327 -1.34 17.92 -6.98
N SER A 328 -1.95 18.29 -8.11
CA SER A 328 -2.67 19.56 -8.30
C SER A 328 -3.79 19.39 -9.34
N LYS A 329 -5.03 19.66 -8.94
CA LYS A 329 -6.20 19.45 -9.80
C LYS A 329 -7.25 20.54 -9.68
N ILE A 330 -7.58 21.21 -10.78
CA ILE A 330 -8.74 22.07 -10.93
C ILE A 330 -9.96 21.25 -11.31
N ILE A 331 -11.04 21.46 -10.55
CA ILE A 331 -12.29 20.76 -10.81
C ILE A 331 -13.09 21.52 -11.88
N GLN A 332 -13.39 20.82 -12.96
CA GLN A 332 -14.16 21.34 -14.09
C GLN A 332 -15.56 20.74 -14.12
N ASP A 333 -16.48 21.45 -14.78
CA ASP A 333 -17.80 20.94 -15.11
C ASP A 333 -17.69 19.93 -16.26
N ARG A 334 -18.22 18.72 -16.05
CA ARG A 334 -18.03 17.58 -16.97
C ARG A 334 -18.68 17.79 -18.34
N GLU A 335 -19.74 18.59 -18.44
CA GLU A 335 -20.45 18.82 -19.69
C GLU A 335 -19.83 19.97 -20.50
N THR A 336 -19.34 20.99 -19.81
CA THR A 336 -18.89 22.24 -20.44
C THR A 336 -17.37 22.43 -20.46
N GLY A 337 -16.62 21.61 -19.70
CA GLY A 337 -15.16 21.72 -19.53
C GLY A 337 -14.72 23.00 -18.79
N ARG A 338 -15.66 23.76 -18.22
CA ARG A 338 -15.35 25.03 -17.55
C ARG A 338 -14.95 24.79 -16.10
N SER A 339 -13.94 25.50 -15.62
CA SER A 339 -13.55 25.49 -14.20
C SER A 339 -14.75 25.81 -13.31
N ARG A 340 -14.87 25.07 -12.21
CA ARG A 340 -15.86 25.33 -11.15
C ARG A 340 -15.35 26.34 -10.11
N GLY A 341 -14.16 26.90 -10.30
CA GLY A 341 -13.55 27.90 -9.42
C GLY A 341 -13.02 27.31 -8.11
N PHE A 342 -12.64 26.04 -8.12
CA PHE A 342 -11.94 25.39 -7.02
C PHE A 342 -11.10 24.21 -7.52
N GLY A 343 -10.14 23.80 -6.71
CA GLY A 343 -9.27 22.67 -6.97
C GLY A 343 -8.79 22.01 -5.68
N PHE A 344 -8.02 20.95 -5.85
CA PHE A 344 -7.31 20.27 -4.79
C PHE A 344 -5.82 20.32 -5.07
N ILE A 345 -5.03 20.40 -4.02
CA ILE A 345 -3.58 20.32 -4.13
C ILE A 345 -3.02 19.49 -3.00
N GLU A 346 -2.02 18.69 -3.28
CA GLU A 346 -1.39 17.82 -2.31
C GLU A 346 0.06 18.28 -2.10
N LEU A 347 0.41 18.53 -0.84
CA LEU A 347 1.65 19.17 -0.42
C LEU A 347 2.25 18.42 0.75
N ASP A 348 3.56 18.42 0.92
CA ASP A 348 4.14 17.96 2.18
C ASP A 348 3.52 18.69 3.39
N ASP A 349 3.35 18.02 4.53
CA ASP A 349 2.60 18.48 5.71
C ASP A 349 3.06 19.87 6.20
N GLU A 350 4.38 20.09 6.14
CA GLU A 350 4.98 21.37 6.52
C GLU A 350 4.57 22.45 5.51
N GLY A 351 4.66 22.15 4.21
CA GLY A 351 4.23 23.03 3.14
C GLY A 351 2.73 23.29 3.12
N ALA A 352 1.91 22.29 3.41
CA ALA A 352 0.46 22.42 3.47
C ALA A 352 0.03 23.34 4.61
N THR A 353 0.64 23.20 5.79
CA THR A 353 0.40 24.09 6.95
C THR A 353 0.77 25.53 6.61
N LYS A 354 1.96 25.74 6.00
CA LYS A 354 2.42 27.06 5.55
C LYS A 354 1.48 27.67 4.52
N ALA A 355 1.04 26.87 3.54
CA ALA A 355 0.14 27.33 2.49
C ALA A 355 -1.22 27.76 3.05
N ILE A 356 -1.81 27.01 3.99
CA ILE A 356 -3.05 27.41 4.67
C ILE A 356 -2.86 28.75 5.39
N GLU A 357 -1.81 28.90 6.19
CA GLU A 357 -1.55 30.12 6.97
C GLU A 357 -1.30 31.34 6.08
N ALA A 358 -0.58 31.15 4.97
CA ALA A 358 -0.17 32.24 4.10
C ALA A 358 -1.24 32.65 3.08
N LEU A 359 -1.98 31.68 2.52
CA LEU A 359 -2.85 31.92 1.35
C LEU A 359 -4.33 32.03 1.72
N ASN A 360 -4.80 31.43 2.81
CA ASN A 360 -6.21 31.46 3.15
C ASN A 360 -6.71 32.89 3.43
N GLY A 361 -7.68 33.35 2.64
CA GLY A 361 -8.26 34.69 2.73
C GLY A 361 -7.48 35.78 1.97
N THR A 362 -6.38 35.44 1.30
CA THR A 362 -5.64 36.39 0.45
C THR A 362 -6.37 36.66 -0.86
N GLU A 363 -6.19 37.86 -1.43
CA GLU A 363 -6.76 38.19 -2.75
C GLU A 363 -5.87 37.67 -3.88
N PHE A 364 -6.45 36.85 -4.74
CA PHE A 364 -5.86 36.37 -5.98
C PHE A 364 -6.78 36.76 -7.15
N GLU A 365 -6.26 37.57 -8.08
CA GLU A 365 -7.03 38.18 -9.19
C GLU A 365 -8.36 38.83 -8.76
N GLY A 366 -8.35 39.51 -7.60
CA GLY A 366 -9.53 40.18 -7.05
C GLY A 366 -10.54 39.24 -6.37
N ARG A 367 -10.15 37.99 -6.08
CA ARG A 367 -10.96 37.00 -5.37
C ARG A 367 -10.23 36.54 -4.12
N ALA A 368 -10.89 36.64 -2.96
CA ALA A 368 -10.32 36.10 -1.73
C ALA A 368 -10.36 34.56 -1.78
N ILE A 369 -9.21 33.91 -1.93
CA ILE A 369 -9.14 32.44 -2.05
C ILE A 369 -9.33 31.80 -0.68
N LYS A 370 -9.92 30.61 -0.66
CA LYS A 370 -10.11 29.82 0.56
C LYS A 370 -9.17 28.61 0.50
N VAL A 371 -8.31 28.47 1.49
CA VAL A 371 -7.38 27.33 1.59
C VAL A 371 -7.59 26.65 2.92
N ASN A 372 -7.91 25.37 2.91
CA ASN A 372 -8.05 24.55 4.12
C ASN A 372 -7.75 23.09 3.80
N GLU A 373 -7.49 22.30 4.82
CA GLU A 373 -7.39 20.84 4.68
C GLU A 373 -8.66 20.29 3.99
N ALA A 374 -8.48 19.43 3.00
CA ALA A 374 -9.57 18.85 2.26
C ALA A 374 -10.37 17.93 3.18
N GLN A 375 -11.66 18.23 3.36
CA GLN A 375 -12.54 17.36 4.11
C GLN A 375 -13.09 16.29 3.17
N ALA A 376 -13.13 15.04 3.65
CA ALA A 376 -13.89 13.97 2.99
C ALA A 376 -15.32 14.46 2.77
N ARG A 377 -15.81 14.32 1.54
CA ARG A 377 -17.09 14.90 1.13
C ARG A 377 -18.24 14.10 1.75
N GLU A 378 -18.97 14.70 2.69
CA GLU A 378 -20.26 14.14 3.13
C GLU A 378 -21.24 14.07 1.94
N GLU A 379 -21.82 12.90 1.70
CA GLU A 379 -22.84 12.72 0.68
C GLU A 379 -24.03 13.64 0.94
N ARG A 380 -24.38 14.50 -0.03
CA ARG A 380 -25.64 15.25 0.05
C ARG A 380 -26.78 14.27 -0.22
N PRO A 381 -27.79 14.14 0.68
CA PRO A 381 -28.90 13.25 0.44
C PRO A 381 -29.58 13.63 -0.87
N ARG A 382 -29.77 12.64 -1.74
CA ARG A 382 -30.55 12.79 -2.97
C ARG A 382 -31.93 13.31 -2.60
N ARG A 383 -32.23 14.58 -2.95
CA ARG A 383 -33.59 15.09 -2.93
C ARG A 383 -34.33 14.42 -4.10
N TRP A 384 -35.12 13.42 -3.75
CA TRP A 384 -36.06 12.74 -4.64
C TRP A 384 -37.17 13.69 -5.09
#